data_AF-A0A117S7M7-F1
#
_entry.id   AF-A0A117S7M7-F1
#
_cell.length_a   1.000
_cell.length_b   1.000
_cell.length_c   1.000
_cell.angle_alpha   90.00
_cell.angle_beta   90.00
_cell.angle_gamma   90.00
#
_symmetry.space_group_name_H-M   'P 1'
#
loop_
_entity.id
_entity.type
_entity.pdbx_description
1 polymer ?
#
loop_
_entity_poly.entity_id
_entity_poly.type
_entity_poly.pdbx_seq_one_letter_code
_entity_poly.pdbx_strand_id
1 'polypeptide(L)' 'MDPLDSGALVGWKINDLGQRMVLRLQTMHRTEQEDKQLRERAVLLDRNQAVLLANYLYEVTGQSRPKRRGLLQMLFGN' A
#
# COMPACT_ATOMS: atom_id res chain seq x y z
N MET A 1 6.26 -24.82 3.55
CA MET A 1 5.59 -23.54 3.27
C MET A 1 5.39 -23.51 1.77
N ASP A 2 4.15 -23.40 1.28
CA ASP A 2 3.94 -23.14 -0.15
C ASP A 2 4.73 -21.87 -0.54
N PRO A 3 5.37 -21.85 -1.71
CA PRO A 3 5.97 -20.62 -2.23
C PRO A 3 4.93 -19.50 -2.13
N LEU A 4 5.31 -18.35 -1.58
CA LEU A 4 4.46 -17.17 -1.61
C LEU A 4 4.15 -16.86 -3.07
N ASP A 5 2.93 -17.19 -3.49
CA ASP A 5 2.39 -16.91 -4.82
C ASP A 5 2.33 -15.38 -4.97
N SER A 6 3.41 -14.83 -5.51
CA SER A 6 3.73 -13.41 -5.49
C SER A 6 3.51 -12.84 -6.88
N GLY A 7 2.55 -11.91 -6.94
CA GLY A 7 2.24 -11.14 -8.15
C GLY A 7 2.73 -9.70 -8.02
N ALA A 8 2.87 -9.02 -9.15
CA ALA A 8 3.23 -7.61 -9.17
C ALA A 8 2.09 -6.76 -8.59
N LEU A 9 2.36 -5.92 -7.60
CA LEU A 9 1.38 -4.98 -7.06
C LEU A 9 1.07 -3.93 -8.14
N VAL A 10 -0.17 -3.89 -8.62
CA VAL A 10 -0.63 -2.98 -9.69
C VAL A 10 -1.64 -1.93 -9.20
N GLY A 11 -2.23 -2.14 -8.04
CA GLY A 11 -3.21 -1.22 -7.48
C GLY A 11 -3.39 -1.45 -5.99
N TRP A 12 -3.71 -0.38 -5.28
CA TRP A 12 -4.10 -0.45 -3.89
C TRP A 12 -5.03 0.70 -3.52
N LYS A 13 -5.93 0.45 -2.58
CA LYS A 13 -6.86 1.47 -2.06
C LYS A 13 -7.15 1.18 -0.60
N ILE A 14 -7.25 2.23 0.20
CA ILE A 14 -7.68 2.13 1.58
C ILE A 14 -9.06 2.77 1.78
N ASN A 15 -9.94 2.06 2.46
CA ASN A 15 -11.27 2.54 2.85
C ASN A 15 -11.28 2.70 4.38
N ASP A 16 -11.48 3.94 4.87
CA ASP A 16 -11.59 4.22 6.31
C ASP A 16 -13.01 3.88 6.79
N LEU A 17 -13.10 3.07 7.86
CA LEU A 17 -14.34 2.63 8.51
C LEU A 17 -14.41 3.12 9.97
N GLY A 18 -13.72 4.22 10.30
CA GLY A 18 -13.68 4.82 11.63
C GLY A 18 -12.54 4.25 12.48
N GLN A 19 -12.81 3.19 13.25
CA GLN A 19 -11.78 2.54 14.08
C GLN A 19 -10.94 1.52 13.30
N ARG A 20 -11.46 1.06 12.16
CA ARG A 20 -10.80 0.10 11.27
C ARG A 20 -10.67 0.68 9.87
N MET A 21 -9.84 0.05 9.07
CA MET A 21 -9.58 0.39 7.68
C MET A 21 -9.51 -0.90 6.87
N VAL A 22 -9.98 -0.88 5.63
CA VAL A 22 -9.81 -2.00 4.69
C VAL A 22 -8.80 -1.59 3.63
N LEU A 23 -7.64 -2.25 3.60
CA LEU A 23 -6.65 -2.14 2.54
C LEU A 23 -6.96 -3.19 1.47
N ARG A 24 -7.36 -2.73 0.29
CA ARG A 24 -7.50 -3.55 -0.92
C ARG A 24 -6.19 -3.51 -1.69
N LEU A 25 -5.64 -4.68 -1.99
CA LEU A 25 -4.45 -4.87 -2.81
C LEU A 25 -4.83 -5.61 -4.09
N GLN A 26 -4.32 -5.14 -5.22
CA GLN A 26 -4.49 -5.75 -6.53
C GLN A 26 -3.12 -6.19 -7.04
N THR A 27 -3.01 -7.46 -7.39
CA THR A 27 -1.77 -8.07 -7.89
C THR A 27 -2.00 -8.68 -9.26
N MET A 28 -1.03 -8.50 -10.16
CA MET A 28 -1.02 -9.14 -11.47
C MET A 28 -0.08 -10.33 -11.43
N HIS A 29 -0.59 -11.51 -11.77
CA HIS A 29 0.13 -12.78 -11.79
C HIS A 29 0.30 -13.23 -13.23
N ARG A 30 1.47 -13.79 -13.56
CA ARG A 30 1.67 -14.50 -14.83
C ARG A 30 1.39 -15.97 -14.59
N THR A 31 0.47 -16.55 -15.34
CA THR A 31 0.19 -17.98 -15.29
C THR A 31 1.17 -18.74 -16.19
N GLU A 32 1.25 -20.06 -16.02
CA GLU A 32 2.05 -20.94 -16.90
C GLU A 32 1.60 -20.89 -18.37
N GLN A 33 0.36 -20.44 -18.62
CA GLN A 33 -0.23 -20.28 -19.95
C GLN A 33 0.01 -18.89 -20.56
N GLU A 34 0.94 -18.10 -19.99
CA GLU A 34 1.25 -16.70 -20.36
C GLU A 34 0.12 -15.67 -20.16
N ASP A 35 -1.05 -16.11 -19.72
CA ASP A 35 -2.15 -15.23 -19.36
C ASP A 35 -1.84 -14.42 -18.09
N LYS A 36 -2.33 -13.17 -18.09
CA LYS A 36 -2.24 -12.27 -16.94
C LYS A 36 -3.51 -12.38 -16.11
N GLN A 37 -3.37 -12.75 -14.83
CA GLN A 37 -4.48 -12.85 -13.90
C GLN A 37 -4.42 -11.74 -12.85
N LEU A 38 -5.46 -10.89 -12.81
CA LEU A 38 -5.66 -9.93 -11.73
C LEU A 38 -6.25 -10.62 -10.51
N ARG A 39 -5.61 -10.44 -9.35
CA ARG A 39 -6.09 -10.95 -8.07
C ARG A 39 -6.25 -9.82 -7.07
N GLU A 40 -7.35 -9.83 -6.34
CA GLU A 40 -7.62 -8.88 -5.27
C GLU A 40 -7.57 -9.55 -3.90
N ARG A 41 -7.01 -8.84 -2.91
CA ARG A 41 -7.09 -9.23 -1.51
C ARG A 41 -7.43 -8.01 -0.66
N ALA A 42 -8.35 -8.19 0.27
CA ALA A 42 -8.70 -7.19 1.27
C ALA A 42 -8.09 -7.59 2.63
N VAL A 43 -7.49 -6.62 3.31
CA VAL A 43 -6.92 -6.79 4.65
C VAL A 43 -7.56 -5.75 5.57
N LEU A 44 -8.11 -6.19 6.69
CA LEU A 44 -8.64 -5.30 7.73
C LEU A 44 -7.49 -4.91 8.67
N LEU A 45 -7.34 -3.62 8.92
CA LEU A 45 -6.32 -3.04 9.81
C LEU A 45 -6.97 -2.04 10.77
N ASP A 46 -6.35 -1.79 11.92
CA ASP A 46 -6.53 -0.52 12.64
C ASP A 46 -5.51 0.55 12.21
N ARG A 47 -5.63 1.74 12.78
CA ARG A 47 -4.76 2.89 12.47
C ARG A 47 -3.29 2.63 12.84
N ASN A 48 -3.03 1.93 13.94
CA ASN A 48 -1.66 1.66 14.38
C ASN A 48 -0.98 0.65 13.46
N GLN A 49 -1.71 -0.41 13.08
CA GLN A 49 -1.25 -1.40 12.10
C GLN A 49 -0.95 -0.76 10.75
N ALA A 50 -1.79 0.17 10.28
CA ALA A 50 -1.54 0.93 9.05
C ALA A 50 -0.26 1.78 9.12
N VAL A 51 -0.02 2.45 10.26
CA VAL A 51 1.21 3.24 10.48
C VAL A 51 2.44 2.36 10.51
N LEU A 52 2.40 1.23 11.22
CA LEU A 52 3.52 0.28 11.28
C LEU A 52 3.84 -0.29 9.89
N LEU A 53 2.82 -0.68 9.12
CA LEU A 53 2.99 -1.13 7.75
C LEU A 53 3.65 -0.06 6.87
N ALA A 54 3.16 1.18 6.92
CA ALA A 54 3.74 2.28 6.16
C ALA A 54 5.21 2.52 6.54
N ASN A 55 5.54 2.49 7.83
CA ASN A 55 6.89 2.71 8.33
C ASN A 55 7.86 1.64 7.88
N TYR A 56 7.43 0.38 8.00
CA TYR A 56 8.19 -0.74 7.50
C TYR A 56 8.51 -0.54 6.01
N LEU A 57 7.51 -0.23 5.18
CA LEU A 57 7.73 0.02 3.74
C LEU A 57 8.72 1.15 3.46
N TYR A 58 8.70 2.25 4.21
CA TYR A 58 9.71 3.32 4.08
C TYR A 58 11.12 2.83 4.48
N GLU A 59 11.23 2.09 5.58
CA GLU A 59 12.49 1.57 6.08
C GLU A 59 13.16 0.60 5.10
N VAL A 60 12.44 -0.42 4.60
CA VAL A 60 13.01 -1.38 3.62
C VAL A 60 13.37 -0.73 2.30
N THR A 61 12.66 0.33 1.87
CA THR A 61 12.94 1.00 0.60
C THR A 61 14.01 2.11 0.72
N GLY A 62 14.46 2.45 1.93
CA GLY A 62 15.32 3.60 2.18
C GLY A 62 14.67 4.95 1.83
N GLN A 63 13.36 4.97 1.59
CA GLN A 63 12.63 6.18 1.24
C GLN A 63 12.22 6.94 2.50
N SER A 64 12.24 8.26 2.44
CA SER A 64 11.69 9.08 3.53
C SER A 64 10.18 9.25 3.38
N ARG A 65 9.45 9.31 4.50
CA ARG A 65 8.04 9.71 4.48
C ARG A 65 7.88 11.06 3.75
N PRO A 66 6.87 11.24 2.89
CA PRO A 66 6.62 12.50 2.21
C PRO A 66 6.47 13.60 3.24
N LYS A 67 7.26 14.67 3.10
CA LYS A 67 7.07 15.86 3.94
C LYS A 67 5.70 16.45 3.58
N ARG A 68 4.78 16.53 4.55
CA ARG A 68 3.56 17.31 4.37
C ARG A 68 4.01 18.74 4.07
N ARG A 69 3.78 19.22 2.85
CA ARG A 69 3.97 20.64 2.52
C ARG A 69 3.11 21.42 3.50
N GLY A 70 3.76 22.20 4.37
CA GLY A 70 3.05 22.98 5.37
C GLY A 70 2.18 24.04 4.68
N LEU A 71 1.04 24.37 5.27
CA LEU A 71 0.17 25.46 4.77
C LEU A 71 0.93 26.78 4.63
N LEU A 72 1.92 27.03 5.50
CA LEU A 72 2.81 28.18 5.41
C LEU A 72 3.69 28.18 4.14
N GLN A 73 4.03 27.00 3.62
CA GLN A 73 4.80 26.84 2.38
C GLN A 73 3.93 27.09 1.13
N MET A 74 2.61 26.89 1.24
CA MET A 74 1.64 27.25 0.20
C MET A 74 1.35 28.76 0.15
N LEU A 75 1.50 29.47 1.27
CA LEU A 75 1.22 30.91 1.37
C LEU A 75 2.46 31.79 1.13
N PHE A 76 3.67 31.27 1.31
CA PHE A 76 4.90 32.08 1.31
C PHE A 76 6.05 31.55 0.43
N GLY A 77 5.83 30.65 -0.54
CA GLY A 77 6.96 30.25 -1.38
C GLY A 77 6.68 29.45 -2.66
N ASN A 78 7.26 29.95 -3.76
CA ASN A 78 8.00 29.14 -4.73
C ASN A 78 9.16 28.41 -4.03
#